data_AF-A0A3B8LKN5-F1
#
_entry.id   AF-A0A3B8LKN5-F1
#
_cell.length_a   1.000
_cell.length_b   1.000
_cell.length_c   1.000
_cell.angle_alpha   90.00
_cell.angle_beta   90.00
_cell.angle_gamma   90.00
#
_symmetry.space_group_name_H-M   'P 1'
#
loop_
_entity.id
_entity.type
_entity.pdbx_description
1 polymer ?
#
loop_
_entity_poly.entity_id
_entity_poly.type
_entity_poly.pdbx_seq_one_letter_code
_entity_poly.pdbx_strand_id
1 'polypeptide(L)' 'LPTEAQWEKAARGTEGQIWPWGNQKPHNGLCNFLGAKLQDTTPVAHYPDGMSPYGLLDCSGNVWEWCADEW' A
#
# COMPACT_ATOMS: atom_id res chain seq x y z
N LEU A 1 -12.87 -9.22 -6.90
CA LEU A 1 -11.80 -8.81 -5.98
C LEU A 1 -10.54 -9.57 -6.38
N PRO A 2 -9.33 -9.02 -6.21
CA PRO A 2 -8.10 -9.80 -6.36
C PRO A 2 -8.07 -10.91 -5.31
N THR A 3 -7.32 -11.99 -5.56
CA THR A 3 -6.93 -12.85 -4.43
C THR A 3 -5.90 -12.14 -3.55
N GLU A 4 -5.76 -12.52 -2.29
CA GLU A 4 -4.77 -11.99 -1.36
C GLU A 4 -3.37 -12.19 -1.93
N ALA A 5 -3.11 -13.36 -2.52
CA ALA A 5 -1.84 -13.62 -3.21
C ALA A 5 -1.59 -12.69 -4.41
N GLN A 6 -2.63 -12.34 -5.19
CA GLN A 6 -2.51 -11.38 -6.28
C GLN A 6 -2.26 -9.96 -5.76
N TRP A 7 -2.99 -9.56 -4.71
CA TRP A 7 -2.86 -8.26 -4.08
C TRP A 7 -1.45 -8.08 -3.47
N GLU A 8 -0.99 -9.08 -2.71
CA GLU A 8 0.36 -9.08 -2.12
C GLU A 8 1.44 -9.02 -3.21
N LYS A 9 1.30 -9.81 -4.29
CA LYS A 9 2.24 -9.78 -5.41
C LYS A 9 2.32 -8.39 -6.04
N ALA A 10 1.18 -7.74 -6.25
CA ALA A 10 1.09 -6.41 -6.83
C ALA A 10 1.72 -5.33 -5.92
N ALA A 11 1.56 -5.47 -4.60
CA ALA A 11 2.12 -4.56 -3.60
C ALA A 11 3.64 -4.76 -3.38
N ARG A 12 4.12 -6.00 -3.25
CA ARG A 12 5.50 -6.29 -2.78
C ARG A 12 6.50 -6.60 -3.90
N GLY A 13 6.04 -6.86 -5.12
CA GLY A 13 6.89 -7.27 -6.23
C GLY A 13 7.44 -8.71 -6.11
N THR A 14 8.44 -9.04 -6.92
CA THR A 14 9.07 -10.39 -6.92
C THR A 14 10.04 -10.60 -5.75
N GLU A 15 10.71 -9.55 -5.30
CA GLU A 15 11.68 -9.62 -4.22
C GLU A 15 11.04 -9.64 -2.82
N GLY A 16 9.71 -9.56 -2.73
CA GLY A 16 8.98 -9.60 -1.47
C GLY A 16 9.33 -8.44 -0.54
N GLN A 17 9.26 -7.21 -1.05
CA GLN A 17 9.61 -6.01 -0.26
C GLN A 17 8.76 -5.90 1.01
N ILE A 18 9.32 -5.30 2.07
CA ILE A 18 8.61 -5.13 3.35
C ILE A 18 7.45 -4.15 3.18
N TRP A 19 7.67 -3.06 2.44
CA TRP A 19 6.67 -2.07 2.04
C TRP A 19 6.63 -1.97 0.51
N PRO A 20 5.57 -1.40 -0.09
CA PRO A 20 5.48 -1.25 -1.54
C PRO A 20 6.66 -0.51 -2.17
N TRP A 21 7.18 0.52 -1.49
CA TRP A 21 8.33 1.32 -1.91
C TRP A 21 9.69 0.76 -1.44
N GLY A 22 9.73 -0.43 -0.82
CA GLY A 22 10.96 -1.07 -0.35
C GLY A 22 11.04 -1.25 1.16
N ASN A 23 12.25 -1.14 1.71
CA ASN A 23 12.53 -1.52 3.12
C ASN A 23 12.65 -0.32 4.06
N GLN A 24 12.39 0.88 3.57
CA GLN A 24 12.40 2.10 4.39
C GLN A 24 11.11 2.18 5.20
N LYS A 25 11.23 2.59 6.48
CA LYS A 25 10.05 2.75 7.35
C LYS A 25 9.08 3.79 6.77
N PRO A 26 7.75 3.59 6.94
CA PRO A 26 6.76 4.56 6.50
C PRO A 26 6.95 5.91 7.18
N HIS A 27 6.73 6.97 6.42
CA HIS A 27 6.62 8.35 6.91
C HIS A 27 5.54 9.08 6.10
N ASN A 28 5.20 10.30 6.51
CA ASN A 28 4.06 11.07 5.98
C ASN A 28 4.16 11.45 4.49
N GLY A 29 5.25 11.08 3.79
CA GLY A 29 5.39 11.27 2.34
C GLY A 29 5.12 10.01 1.53
N LEU A 30 4.96 8.85 2.18
CA LEU A 30 4.86 7.54 1.52
C LEU A 30 3.46 6.94 1.60
N CYS A 31 2.71 7.24 2.67
CA CYS A 31 1.34 6.75 2.82
C CYS A 31 0.57 7.52 3.89
N ASN A 32 -0.75 7.33 3.90
CA ASN A 32 -1.63 7.75 4.99
C ASN A 32 -1.84 6.60 5.99
N PHE A 33 -1.18 6.69 7.15
CA PHE A 33 -1.27 5.69 8.23
C PHE A 33 -1.50 6.39 9.57
N LEU A 34 -1.62 5.63 10.67
CA LEU A 34 -1.87 6.20 12.01
C LEU A 34 -0.87 7.31 12.39
N GLY A 35 0.39 7.20 11.96
CA GLY A 35 1.42 8.21 12.20
C GLY A 35 1.25 9.53 11.43
N ALA A 36 0.47 9.52 10.34
CA ALA A 36 0.13 10.72 9.57
C ALA A 36 -0.89 11.62 10.28
N LYS A 37 -1.66 11.07 11.23
CA LYS A 37 -2.62 11.81 12.08
C LYS A 37 -3.69 12.59 11.32
N LEU A 38 -4.02 12.19 10.08
CA LEU A 38 -5.05 12.82 9.27
C LEU A 38 -6.48 12.45 9.71
N GLN A 39 -6.65 11.28 10.34
CA GLN A 39 -7.93 10.75 10.84
C GLN A 39 -9.03 10.58 9.77
N ASP A 40 -8.66 10.64 8.50
CA ASP A 40 -9.52 10.44 7.34
C ASP A 40 -8.67 9.88 6.19
N THR A 41 -9.33 9.52 5.10
CA THR A 41 -8.74 9.15 3.83
C THR A 41 -8.06 10.33 3.13
N THR A 42 -7.19 10.02 2.18
CA THR A 42 -6.59 10.99 1.26
C THR A 42 -7.08 10.75 -0.17
N PRO A 43 -7.03 11.76 -1.05
CA PRO A 43 -7.24 11.55 -2.49
C PRO A 43 -6.36 10.41 -3.00
N VAL A 44 -6.88 9.64 -3.96
CA VAL A 44 -6.11 8.58 -4.62
C VAL A 44 -4.83 9.16 -5.23
N ALA A 45 -3.75 8.39 -5.17
CA ALA A 45 -2.44 8.80 -5.69
C ALA A 45 -1.83 10.05 -5.03
N HIS A 46 -2.24 10.41 -3.80
CA HIS A 46 -1.64 11.53 -3.06
C HIS A 46 -0.17 11.30 -2.70
N TYR A 47 0.27 10.04 -2.59
CA TYR A 47 1.64 9.66 -2.21
C TYR A 47 2.37 8.93 -3.36
N PRO A 48 2.84 9.65 -4.39
CA PRO A 48 3.47 9.02 -5.56
C PRO A 48 4.74 8.22 -5.21
N ASP A 49 5.48 8.64 -4.20
CA ASP A 49 6.69 7.95 -3.73
C ASP A 49 6.37 6.65 -2.96
N GLY A 50 5.10 6.40 -2.64
CA GLY A 50 4.61 5.19 -1.98
C GLY A 50 4.29 4.03 -2.94
N MET A 51 4.69 4.12 -4.20
CA MET A 51 4.32 3.14 -5.22
C MET A 51 5.01 1.79 -5.04
N SER A 52 4.32 0.73 -5.48
CA SER A 52 4.88 -0.61 -5.65
C SER A 52 5.85 -0.69 -6.83
N PRO A 53 6.63 -1.78 -6.96
CA PRO A 53 7.50 -2.01 -8.13
C PRO A 53 6.75 -2.09 -9.46
N TYR A 54 5.43 -2.29 -9.44
CA TYR A 54 4.56 -2.32 -10.61
C TYR A 54 3.77 -1.02 -10.79
N GLY A 55 4.06 0.02 -10.01
CA GLY A 55 3.41 1.33 -10.08
C GLY A 55 2.05 1.40 -9.38
N LEU A 56 1.68 0.38 -8.59
CA LEU A 56 0.44 0.40 -7.81
C LEU A 56 0.62 1.33 -6.60
N LEU A 57 -0.30 2.28 -6.43
CA LEU A 57 -0.31 3.23 -5.32
C LEU A 57 -1.28 2.80 -4.22
N ASP A 58 -1.16 3.43 -3.06
CA ASP A 58 -2.08 3.26 -1.93
C ASP A 58 -2.18 1.82 -1.36
N CYS A 59 -1.22 0.94 -1.70
CA CYS A 59 -1.10 -0.44 -1.16
C CYS A 59 -0.75 -0.51 0.34
N SER A 60 -0.55 0.62 0.99
CA SER A 60 -0.26 0.71 2.41
C SER A 60 -0.94 1.94 2.96
N GLY A 61 -1.79 1.76 3.96
CA GLY A 61 -2.57 2.84 4.54
C GLY A 61 -3.84 3.18 3.74
N ASN A 62 -4.37 4.38 3.97
CA ASN A 62 -5.64 4.88 3.44
C ASN A 62 -6.86 4.04 3.85
N VAL A 63 -7.10 2.90 3.20
CA VAL A 63 -8.22 1.98 3.49
C VAL A 63 -7.77 0.53 3.41
N TRP A 64 -8.57 -0.36 4.01
CA TRP A 64 -8.45 -1.79 3.73
C TRP A 64 -9.08 -2.12 2.39
N GLU A 65 -8.43 -3.00 1.62
CA GLU A 65 -8.91 -3.48 0.33
C GLU A 65 -9.36 -4.93 0.46
N TRP A 66 -10.63 -5.20 0.15
CA TRP A 66 -11.18 -6.55 0.20
C TRP A 66 -10.53 -7.48 -0.82
N CYS A 67 -10.14 -8.68 -0.38
CA CYS A 67 -9.70 -9.77 -1.24
C CYS A 67 -10.82 -10.80 -1.44
N ALA A 68 -10.71 -11.64 -2.48
CA ALA A 68 -11.70 -12.66 -2.81
C ALA A 68 -11.65 -13.89 -1.89
N ASP A 69 -10.56 -14.05 -1.15
CA ASP A 69 -10.25 -15.20 -0.32
C ASP A 69 -11.12 -15.22 0.95
N GLU A 70 -11.47 -16.42 1.37
CA GLU A 70 -12.10 -16.65 2.66
C GLU A 70 -11.07 -16.54 3.79
N TRP A 71 -11.55 -16.25 4.99
CA TRP A 71 -10.72 -16.02 6.19
C TRP A 71 -10.37 -17.31 6.93
#